data_AF-A0A948W2S2-F1
#
_entry.id   AF-A0A948W2S2-F1
#
_cell.length_a   1.000
_cell.length_b   1.000
_cell.length_c   1.000
_cell.angle_alpha   90.00
_cell.angle_beta   90.00
_cell.angle_gamma   90.00
#
_symmetry.space_group_name_H-M   'P 1'
#
loop_
_entity.id
_entity.type
_entity.pdbx_description
1 polymer ?
#
loop_
_entity_poly.entity_id
_entity_poly.type
_entity_poly.pdbx_seq_one_letter_code
_entity_poly.pdbx_strand_id
1 'polypeptide(L)' 'MAVVCHNCGGENEEGREWCSRCGAPLEAPAVRAATPSAGSATAAPAVFQGEEISITLQLTEQQQRQQIL' A
#
# COMPACT_ATOMS: atom_id res chain seq x y z
N MET A 1 -14.62 23.75 20.35
CA MET A 1 -13.18 24.09 20.49
C MET A 1 -12.40 23.19 19.52
N ALA A 2 -11.09 23.40 19.34
CA ALA A 2 -10.29 22.71 18.32
C ALA A 2 -8.99 22.18 18.93
N VAL A 3 -8.49 21.06 18.39
CA VAL A 3 -7.23 20.43 18.80
C VAL A 3 -6.22 20.49 17.66
N VAL A 4 -4.98 20.86 17.98
CA VAL A 4 -3.90 20.95 17.00
C VAL A 4 -3.09 19.65 16.99
N CYS A 5 -2.92 19.07 15.81
CA CYS A 5 -2.13 17.85 15.63
C CYS A 5 -0.65 18.11 15.94
N HIS A 6 -0.09 17.40 16.92
CA HIS A 6 1.32 17.51 17.29
C HIS A 6 2.29 17.02 16.20
N ASN A 7 1.80 16.26 15.21
CA ASN A 7 2.63 15.68 14.15
C ASN A 7 2.76 16.63 12.95
N CYS A 8 1.66 17.26 12.50
CA CYS A 8 1.64 18.06 11.28
C CYS A 8 1.16 19.51 11.46
N GLY A 9 0.75 19.90 12.68
CA GLY A 9 0.22 21.23 12.98
C GLY A 9 -1.19 21.50 12.44
N GLY A 10 -1.91 20.48 11.97
CA GLY A 10 -3.28 20.64 11.48
C GLY A 10 -4.30 20.84 12.60
N GLU A 11 -5.21 21.79 12.43
CA GLU A 11 -6.39 21.95 13.29
C GLU A 11 -7.41 20.85 13.00
N ASN A 12 -7.91 20.25 14.07
CA ASN A 12 -8.91 19.20 14.07
C ASN A 12 -10.02 19.55 15.07
N GLU A 13 -11.19 18.98 14.84
CA GLU A 13 -12.32 19.09 15.75
C GLU A 13 -12.07 18.29 17.04
N GLU A 14 -12.58 18.78 18.17
CA GLU A 14 -12.49 18.05 19.45
C GLU A 14 -13.16 16.67 19.39
N GLY A 15 -12.61 15.70 20.13
CA GLY A 15 -13.12 14.33 20.18
C GLY A 15 -12.76 13.46 18.98
N ARG A 16 -11.99 13.97 18.01
CA ARG A 16 -11.41 13.12 16.96
C ARG A 16 -10.25 12.30 17.51
N GLU A 17 -10.25 11.02 17.18
CA GLU A 17 -9.19 10.08 17.55
C GLU A 17 -7.96 10.23 16.63
N TRP A 18 -8.16 10.58 15.35
CA TRP A 18 -7.12 10.71 14.33
C TRP A 18 -7.19 12.04 13.57
N CYS A 19 -6.02 12.52 13.15
CA CYS A 19 -5.85 13.74 12.37
C CYS A 19 -6.39 13.56 10.94
N SER A 20 -7.29 14.43 10.51
CA SER A 20 -7.88 14.41 9.16
C SER A 20 -6.89 14.77 8.04
N ARG A 21 -5.77 15.42 8.39
CA ARG A 21 -4.74 15.83 7.42
C ARG A 21 -3.63 14.81 7.20
N CYS A 22 -3.17 14.14 8.25
CA CYS A 22 -2.02 13.22 8.16
C CYS A 22 -2.29 11.81 8.72
N GLY A 23 -3.43 11.57 9.36
CA GLY A 23 -3.79 10.26 9.93
C GLY A 23 -3.12 9.93 11.27
N ALA A 24 -2.26 10.80 11.82
CA ALA A 24 -1.66 10.58 13.14
C ALA A 24 -2.72 10.64 14.26
N PRO A 25 -2.61 9.82 15.33
CA PRO A 25 -3.51 9.90 16.47
C PRO A 25 -3.39 11.28 17.15
N LEU A 26 -4.51 11.85 17.56
CA LEU A 26 -4.56 13.18 18.21
C LEU A 26 -4.36 13.09 19.73
N GLU A 27 -4.84 12.01 20.33
CA GLU A 27 -4.50 11.63 21.70
C GLU A 27 -3.39 10.60 21.65
N ALA A 28 -2.27 10.90 22.31
CA ALA A 28 -1.26 9.87 22.55
C ALA A 28 -1.92 8.79 23.42
N PRO A 29 -1.99 7.51 22.97
CA PRO A 29 -2.44 6.46 23.87
C PRO A 29 -1.55 6.52 25.11
N ALA A 30 -2.12 6.53 26.31
CA ALA A 30 -1.37 6.43 27.54
C ALA A 30 -0.55 5.14 27.50
N VAL A 31 0.69 5.24 27.03
CA VAL A 31 1.54 4.08 26.76
C VAL A 31 1.90 3.44 28.09
N ARG A 32 1.33 2.25 28.37
CA ARG A 32 2.20 1.18 28.85
C ARG A 32 3.09 0.85 27.67
N ALA A 33 4.40 0.97 27.87
CA ALA A 33 5.42 0.82 26.85
C ALA A 33 5.28 -0.53 26.11
N ALA A 34 4.50 -0.52 25.02
CA ALA A 34 4.64 -1.48 23.96
C ALA A 34 5.72 -0.90 23.05
N THR A 35 6.89 -1.51 23.09
CA THR A 35 7.95 -1.30 22.11
C THR A 35 7.35 -1.25 20.71
N PRO A 36 7.59 -0.21 19.90
CA PRO A 36 7.24 -0.25 18.49
C PRO A 36 8.09 -1.35 17.87
N SER A 37 7.50 -2.53 17.69
CA SER A 37 8.05 -3.54 16.81
C SER A 37 8.05 -2.91 15.43
N ALA A 38 9.23 -2.47 14.99
CA ALA A 38 9.48 -2.00 13.64
C ALA A 38 9.26 -3.17 12.67
N GLY A 39 7.99 -3.50 12.44
CA GLY A 39 7.52 -4.24 11.28
C GLY A 39 7.48 -3.28 10.11
N SER A 40 8.65 -2.83 9.66
CA SER A 40 8.80 -2.24 8.34
C SER A 40 8.64 -3.38 7.35
N ALA A 41 7.39 -3.79 7.11
CA ALA A 41 7.04 -4.54 5.92
C ALA A 41 7.19 -3.56 4.75
N THR A 42 8.43 -3.38 4.32
CA THR A 42 8.71 -3.00 2.95
C THR A 42 8.11 -4.13 2.13
N ALA A 43 6.86 -3.98 1.69
CA ALA A 43 6.34 -4.76 0.60
C ALA A 43 7.32 -4.51 -0.54
N ALA A 44 8.15 -5.51 -0.83
CA ALA A 44 8.98 -5.51 -2.01
C ALA A 44 8.08 -5.18 -3.20
N PRO A 45 8.52 -4.38 -4.19
CA PRO A 45 7.78 -4.29 -5.43
C PRO A 45 7.68 -5.73 -5.95
N ALA A 46 6.45 -6.25 -5.98
CA ALA A 46 6.16 -7.48 -6.67
C ALA A 46 6.58 -7.23 -8.13
N VAL A 47 7.76 -7.73 -8.46
CA VAL A 47 8.24 -7.89 -9.82
C VAL A 47 7.23 -8.81 -10.48
N PHE A 48 6.28 -8.22 -11.21
CA PHE A 48 5.56 -8.93 -12.26
C PHE A 48 6.63 -9.35 -13.26
N GLN A 49 7.11 -10.58 -13.12
CA GLN A 49 8.09 -11.14 -14.03
C GLN A 49 7.43 -11.18 -15.41
N GLY A 50 7.93 -10.31 -16.31
CA GLY A 50 7.44 -10.17 -17.67
C GLY A 50 7.84 -11.35 -18.55
N GLU A 51 7.25 -12.52 -18.30
CA GLU A 51 7.49 -13.73 -19.10
C GLU A 51 6.22 -14.53 -19.40
N GLU A 52 5.05 -13.87 -19.40
CA GLU A 52 3.77 -14.50 -19.76
C GLU A 52 3.11 -13.93 -21.01
N ILE A 53 3.80 -13.05 -21.77
CA ILE A 53 3.23 -12.37 -22.95
C ILE A 53 3.66 -13.02 -24.29
N SER A 54 4.49 -14.08 -24.28
CA SER A 54 4.90 -14.77 -25.53
C SER A 54 3.94 -15.89 -26.00
N ILE A 55 2.93 -16.25 -25.20
CA ILE A 55 2.09 -17.42 -25.49
C ILE A 55 1.23 -17.22 -26.75
N THR A 56 0.77 -15.99 -27.03
CA THR A 56 -0.11 -15.71 -28.17
C THR A 56 0.59 -15.87 -29.52
N LEU A 57 1.82 -15.37 -29.66
CA LEU A 57 2.58 -15.49 -30.93
C LEU A 57 2.92 -16.95 -31.23
N GLN A 58 3.45 -17.67 -30.25
CA GLN A 58 3.83 -19.08 -30.42
C GLN A 58 2.62 -19.98 -30.72
N LEU A 59 1.45 -19.69 -30.13
CA LEU A 59 0.22 -20.43 -30.41
C LEU A 59 -0.30 -20.15 -31.83
N THR A 60 -0.22 -18.90 -32.31
CA THR A 60 -0.65 -18.57 -33.69
C THR A 60 0.27 -19.20 -34.75
N GLU A 61 1.58 -19.20 -34.54
CA GLU A 61 2.53 -19.84 -35.48
C GLU A 61 2.32 -21.35 -35.55
N GLN A 62 2.07 -22.01 -34.40
CA GLN A 62 1.82 -23.45 -34.37
C GLN A 62 0.49 -23.81 -35.04
N GLN A 63 -0.56 -23.01 -34.82
CA GLN A 63 -1.87 -23.25 -35.42
C GLN A 63 -1.84 -23.06 -36.95
N GLN A 64 -1.09 -22.09 -37.47
CA GLN A 64 -0.99 -21.88 -38.91
C GLN A 64 -0.28 -23.04 -39.62
N ARG A 65 0.76 -23.64 -39.02
CA ARG A 65 1.40 -24.85 -39.58
C ARG A 65 0.46 -26.05 -39.65
N GLN A 66 -0.44 -26.19 -38.69
CA GLN A 66 -1.39 -27.31 -38.66
C GLN A 66 -2.55 -27.15 -39.65
N GLN A 67 -2.84 -25.94 -40.12
CA GLN A 67 -3.91 -25.70 -41.11
C GLN A 67 -3.46 -25.82 -42.57
N ILE A 68 -2.15 -26.04 -42.82
CA ILE A 68 -1.57 -26.14 -44.18
C ILE A 68 -1.36 -27.62 -44.59
N LEU A 69 -1.74 -28.58 -43.74
CA LEU A 69 -1.85 -30.01 -44.04
C LEU A 69 -3.31 -30.38 -44.33
#